data_AF-A0A7Z0B082-F1
#
_entry.id   AF-A0A7Z0B082-F1
#
_cell.length_a   1.000
_cell.length_b   1.000
_cell.length_c   1.000
_cell.angle_alpha   90.00
_cell.angle_beta   90.00
_cell.angle_gamma   90.00
#
_symmetry.space_group_name_H-M   'P 1'
#
loop_
_entity.id
_entity.type
_entity.pdbx_description
1 polymer ?
#
loop_
_entity_poly.entity_id
_entity_poly.type
_entity_poly.pdbx_seq_one_letter_code
_entity_poly.pdbx_strand_id
1 'polypeptide(L)'
;MKTLELTGGDRFSARRLLALIVETNRAAVIQLRASFAAQAWDSVGSAAHRVAGSACMLKCTELIAFLTQLQVAARERDIATISALMQRAIDALERLDMSITAALDSALLH
;
A
#
# COMPACT_ATOMS: atom_id res chain seq x y z
N MET A 1 1.88 5.94 -18.16
CA MET A 1 1.45 5.35 -16.88
C MET A 1 1.86 3.88 -16.90
N LYS A 2 2.76 3.43 -16.02
CA LYS A 2 3.41 2.09 -16.12
C LYS A 2 2.45 0.91 -15.97
N THR A 3 1.26 1.12 -15.41
CA THR A 3 0.16 0.14 -15.48
C THR A 3 -0.29 -0.16 -16.90
N LEU A 4 -0.24 0.80 -17.84
CA LEU A 4 -0.44 0.53 -19.27
C LEU A 4 0.71 -0.30 -19.86
N GLU A 5 1.96 -0.10 -19.41
CA GLU A 5 3.11 -0.91 -19.87
C GLU A 5 3.00 -2.35 -19.37
N LEU A 6 2.55 -2.55 -18.14
CA LEU A 6 2.32 -3.87 -17.53
C LEU A 6 1.16 -4.63 -18.18
N THR A 7 0.24 -3.94 -18.84
CA THR A 7 -0.93 -4.54 -19.50
C THR A 7 -0.85 -4.49 -21.02
N GLY A 8 0.34 -4.26 -21.58
CA GLY A 8 0.54 -4.24 -23.03
C GLY A 8 -0.24 -3.13 -23.76
N GLY A 9 -0.54 -2.03 -23.07
CA GLY A 9 -1.31 -0.91 -23.60
C GLY A 9 -2.82 -1.04 -23.43
N ASP A 10 -3.32 -2.14 -22.86
CA ASP A 10 -4.75 -2.32 -22.62
C ASP A 10 -5.21 -1.49 -21.42
N ARG A 11 -6.00 -0.45 -21.71
CA ARG A 11 -6.61 0.45 -20.73
C ARG A 11 -7.56 -0.30 -19.79
N PHE A 12 -8.27 -1.33 -20.26
CA PHE A 12 -9.20 -2.09 -19.44
C PHE A 12 -8.46 -2.89 -18.36
N SER A 13 -7.42 -3.63 -18.75
CA SER A 13 -6.57 -4.36 -17.83
C SER A 13 -5.81 -3.44 -16.87
N ALA A 14 -5.32 -2.28 -17.36
CA ALA A 14 -4.63 -1.31 -16.50
C ALA A 14 -5.58 -0.78 -15.41
N ARG A 15 -6.82 -0.51 -15.78
CA ARG A 15 -7.88 -0.10 -14.85
C ARG A 15 -8.24 -1.18 -13.85
N ARG A 16 -8.41 -2.43 -14.30
CA ARG A 16 -8.68 -3.57 -13.42
C ARG A 16 -7.54 -3.78 -12.41
N LEU A 17 -6.30 -3.67 -12.86
CA LEU A 17 -5.13 -3.76 -12.00
C LEU A 17 -5.11 -2.66 -10.93
N LEU A 18 -5.39 -1.41 -11.31
CA LEU A 18 -5.48 -0.30 -10.37
C LEU A 18 -6.60 -0.50 -9.33
N ALA A 19 -7.77 -0.99 -9.75
CA ALA A 19 -8.86 -1.30 -8.83
C ALA A 19 -8.48 -2.40 -7.81
N LEU A 20 -7.81 -3.47 -8.26
CA LEU A 20 -7.29 -4.52 -7.39
C LEU A 20 -6.25 -4.00 -6.40
N ILE A 21 -5.41 -3.06 -6.81
CA ILE A 21 -4.43 -2.44 -5.92
C ILE A 21 -5.12 -1.61 -4.83
N VAL A 22 -6.14 -0.82 -5.17
CA VAL A 22 -6.94 -0.07 -4.18
C VAL A 22 -7.61 -1.00 -3.18
N GLU A 23 -8.22 -2.09 -3.66
CA GLU A 23 -8.83 -3.09 -2.77
C GLU A 23 -7.80 -3.72 -1.82
N THR A 24 -6.62 -4.07 -2.35
CA THR A 24 -5.52 -4.64 -1.57
C THR A 24 -5.00 -3.66 -0.51
N ASN A 25 -4.82 -2.39 -0.87
CA ASN A 25 -4.35 -1.36 0.06
C ASN A 25 -5.36 -1.12 1.19
N ARG A 26 -6.66 -1.01 0.88
CA ARG A 26 -7.72 -0.87 1.89
C ARG A 26 -7.75 -2.03 2.87
N ALA A 27 -7.72 -3.27 2.36
CA ALA A 27 -7.68 -4.47 3.19
C ALA A 27 -6.43 -4.47 4.09
N ALA A 28 -5.29 -4.04 3.55
CA ALA A 28 -4.06 -3.96 4.31
C ALA A 28 -4.07 -2.88 5.39
N VAL A 29 -4.66 -1.70 5.16
CA VAL A 29 -4.84 -0.66 6.20
C VAL A 29 -5.68 -1.19 7.35
N ILE A 30 -6.78 -1.87 7.06
CA ILE A 30 -7.64 -2.51 8.08
C ILE A 30 -6.82 -3.51 8.90
N GLN A 31 -6.08 -4.39 8.22
CA GLN A 31 -5.28 -5.41 8.88
C GLN A 31 -4.10 -4.82 9.69
N LEU A 32 -3.46 -3.77 9.17
CA LEU A 32 -2.40 -3.03 9.85
C LEU A 32 -2.92 -2.44 11.16
N ARG A 33 -4.06 -1.73 11.12
CA ARG A 33 -4.72 -1.16 12.31
C ARG A 33 -5.08 -2.25 13.33
N ALA A 34 -5.71 -3.33 12.88
CA ALA A 34 -6.10 -4.44 13.75
C ALA A 34 -4.90 -5.15 14.40
N SER A 35 -3.85 -5.41 13.62
CA SER A 35 -2.62 -6.07 14.11
C SER A 35 -1.87 -5.18 15.10
N PHE A 36 -1.80 -3.88 14.84
CA PHE A 36 -1.19 -2.93 15.75
C PHE A 36 -1.95 -2.84 17.08
N ALA A 37 -3.28 -2.76 17.05
CA ALA A 37 -4.13 -2.75 18.24
C ALA A 37 -4.00 -4.04 19.06
N ALA A 38 -3.88 -5.19 18.38
CA ALA A 38 -3.67 -6.50 19.01
C ALA A 38 -2.20 -6.77 19.40
N GLN A 39 -1.28 -5.82 19.16
CA GLN A 39 0.16 -5.98 19.38
C GLN A 39 0.77 -7.20 18.66
N ALA A 40 0.16 -7.62 17.54
CA ALA A 40 0.59 -8.74 16.73
C ALA A 40 1.66 -8.29 15.71
N TRP A 41 2.89 -8.09 16.18
CA TRP A 41 3.98 -7.47 15.39
C TRP A 41 4.34 -8.26 14.13
N ASP A 42 4.35 -9.59 14.19
CA ASP A 42 4.60 -10.42 13.00
C ASP A 42 3.51 -10.20 11.93
N SER A 43 2.26 -9.97 12.36
CA SER A 43 1.14 -9.63 11.48
C SER A 43 1.27 -8.21 10.91
N VAL A 44 1.79 -7.25 11.68
CA VAL A 44 2.14 -5.89 11.19
C VAL A 44 3.18 -5.98 10.07
N GLY A 45 4.27 -6.72 10.30
CA GLY A 45 5.32 -6.93 9.28
C GLY A 45 4.78 -7.62 8.03
N SER A 46 3.96 -8.66 8.19
CA SER A 46 3.36 -9.38 7.08
C SER A 46 2.41 -8.51 6.24
N ALA A 47 1.61 -7.66 6.89
CA ALA A 47 0.73 -6.73 6.20
C ALA A 47 1.54 -5.66 5.45
N ALA A 48 2.56 -5.09 6.08
CA ALA A 48 3.46 -4.12 5.45
C ALA A 48 4.19 -4.72 4.22
N HIS A 49 4.59 -5.99 4.29
CA HIS A 49 5.21 -6.71 3.17
C HIS A 49 4.29 -6.84 1.96
N ARG A 50 3.03 -7.27 2.17
CA ARG A 50 2.06 -7.39 1.07
C ARG A 50 1.84 -6.07 0.35
N VAL A 51 1.70 -4.99 1.12
CA VAL A 51 1.52 -3.64 0.55
C VAL A 51 2.74 -3.17 -0.21
N ALA A 52 3.95 -3.46 0.27
CA ALA A 52 5.18 -3.09 -0.42
C ALA A 52 5.23 -3.73 -1.82
N GLY A 53 4.70 -4.94 -1.97
CA GLY A 53 4.50 -5.60 -3.27
C GLY A 53 3.61 -4.77 -4.22
N SER A 54 2.44 -4.35 -3.75
CA SER A 54 1.52 -3.50 -4.54
C SER A 54 2.14 -2.13 -4.88
N ALA A 55 2.82 -1.50 -3.92
CA ALA A 55 3.51 -0.22 -4.12
C ALA A 55 4.67 -0.33 -5.13
N CYS A 56 5.35 -1.47 -5.20
CA CYS A 56 6.37 -1.78 -6.19
C CYS A 56 5.80 -1.78 -7.62
N MET A 57 4.62 -2.37 -7.82
CA MET A 57 3.94 -2.36 -9.12
C MET A 57 3.64 -0.94 -9.61
N LEU A 58 3.41 0.00 -8.68
CA LEU A 58 3.15 1.41 -8.95
C LEU A 58 4.40 2.30 -8.92
N LYS A 59 5.59 1.74 -8.61
CA LYS A 59 6.84 2.48 -8.38
C LYS A 59 6.74 3.59 -7.32
N CYS A 60 5.94 3.39 -6.28
CA CYS A 60 5.83 4.33 -5.16
C CYS A 60 7.02 4.15 -4.20
N THR A 61 8.21 4.63 -4.59
CA THR A 61 9.48 4.40 -3.88
C THR A 61 9.48 4.85 -2.42
N GLU A 62 8.86 5.99 -2.14
CA GLU A 62 8.73 6.52 -0.77
C GLU A 62 7.88 5.61 0.12
N LEU A 63 6.75 5.13 -0.40
CA LEU A 63 5.88 4.20 0.32
C LEU A 63 6.56 2.84 0.55
N ILE A 64 7.30 2.34 -0.44
CA ILE A 64 8.09 1.12 -0.30
C ILE A 64 9.10 1.27 0.85
N ALA A 65 9.81 2.40 0.92
CA ALA A 65 10.77 2.67 1.99
C ALA A 65 10.12 2.65 3.37
N PHE A 66 8.95 3.30 3.54
CA PHE A 66 8.22 3.29 4.80
C PHE A 66 7.76 1.88 5.21
N LEU A 67 7.23 1.10 4.27
CA LEU A 67 6.75 -0.25 4.53
C LEU A 67 7.89 -1.24 4.82
N THR A 68 9.05 -1.06 4.21
CA THR A 68 10.25 -1.82 4.52
C THR A 68 10.78 -1.48 5.91
N GLN A 69 10.82 -0.20 6.29
CA GLN A 69 11.20 0.19 7.65
C GLN A 69 10.24 -0.38 8.70
N LEU A 70 8.93 -0.36 8.42
CA LEU A 70 7.92 -0.95 9.30
C LEU A 70 8.08 -2.49 9.42
N GLN A 71 8.46 -3.18 8.35
CA GLN A 71 8.78 -4.62 8.40
C GLN A 71 9.99 -4.92 9.29
N VAL A 72 11.06 -4.12 9.15
CA VAL A 72 12.27 -4.28 9.97
C VAL A 72 11.94 -4.04 11.44
N ALA A 73 11.27 -2.93 11.74
CA ALA A 73 10.87 -2.60 13.11
C ALA A 73 9.95 -3.67 13.73
N ALA A 74 9.02 -4.22 12.95
CA ALA A 74 8.16 -5.34 13.36
C ALA A 74 8.97 -6.60 13.71
N ARG A 75 9.96 -6.95 12.88
CA ARG A 75 10.84 -8.11 13.09
C ARG A 75 11.72 -7.94 14.32
N GLU A 76 12.22 -6.73 14.55
CA GLU A 76 13.08 -6.39 15.70
C GLU A 76 12.28 -6.10 16.97
N ARG A 77 10.94 -6.04 16.87
CA ARG A 77 10.02 -5.64 17.95
C ARG A 77 10.36 -4.26 18.53
N ASP A 78 10.83 -3.35 17.67
CA ASP A 78 11.03 -1.96 18.04
C ASP A 78 9.68 -1.22 18.09
N ILE A 79 8.99 -1.34 19.22
CA ILE A 79 7.64 -0.78 19.43
C ILE A 79 7.63 0.74 19.25
N ALA A 80 8.72 1.44 19.60
CA ALA A 80 8.80 2.89 19.45
C ALA A 80 8.79 3.27 17.98
N THR A 81 9.61 2.59 17.17
CA THR A 81 9.65 2.81 15.72
C THR A 81 8.36 2.34 15.03
N ILE A 82 7.80 1.18 15.42
CA ILE A 82 6.50 0.73 14.89
C ILE A 82 5.44 1.80 15.14
N SER A 83 5.31 2.30 16.37
CA SER A 83 4.32 3.31 16.74
C SER A 83 4.49 4.62 15.95
N ALA A 84 5.73 5.07 15.77
CA ALA A 84 6.05 6.28 15.03
C ALA A 84 5.79 6.15 13.51
N LEU A 85 6.01 4.96 12.94
CA LEU A 85 5.82 4.70 11.52
C LEU A 85 4.38 4.32 11.16
N MET A 86 3.61 3.79 12.12
CA MET A 86 2.28 3.23 11.86
C MET A 86 1.32 4.23 11.22
N GLN A 87 1.17 5.41 11.83
CA GLN A 87 0.28 6.45 11.30
C GLN A 87 0.77 6.97 9.95
N ARG A 88 2.09 7.16 9.79
CA ARG A 88 2.67 7.63 8.53
C ARG A 88 2.44 6.65 7.38
N ALA A 89 2.55 5.35 7.64
CA ALA A 89 2.30 4.30 6.65
C ALA A 89 0.83 4.25 6.24
N ILE A 90 -0.09 4.38 7.20
CA ILE A 90 -1.54 4.45 6.94
C ILE A 90 -1.88 5.68 6.11
N ASP A 91 -1.40 6.86 6.50
CA ASP A 91 -1.66 8.11 5.77
C ASP A 91 -1.14 8.05 4.33
N ALA A 92 0.05 7.46 4.14
CA ALA A 92 0.64 7.29 2.81
C ALA A 92 -0.20 6.34 1.94
N LEU A 93 -0.75 5.27 2.53
CA LEU A 93 -1.63 4.33 1.85
C LEU A 93 -2.96 4.97 1.45
N GLU A 94 -3.60 5.69 2.38
CA GLU A 94 -4.86 6.37 2.12
C GLU A 94 -4.68 7.45 1.03
N ARG A 95 -3.57 8.20 1.05
CA ARG A 95 -3.23 9.15 -0.02
C ARG A 95 -3.01 8.48 -1.37
N LEU A 96 -2.34 7.32 -1.39
CA LEU A 96 -2.15 6.56 -2.61
C LEU A 96 -3.49 6.09 -3.18
N ASP A 97 -4.38 5.55 -2.34
CA ASP A 97 -5.71 5.09 -2.74
C ASP A 97 -6.57 6.23 -3.29
N MET A 98 -6.54 7.41 -2.67
CA MET A 98 -7.22 8.59 -3.20
C MET A 98 -6.66 8.98 -4.57
N SER A 99 -5.34 8.95 -4.73
CA SER A 99 -4.68 9.31 -5.99
C SER A 99 -5.03 8.33 -7.12
N ILE A 100 -5.08 7.03 -6.81
CA ILE A 100 -5.48 6.00 -7.78
C ILE A 100 -6.97 6.15 -8.14
N THR A 101 -7.83 6.35 -7.14
CA THR A 101 -9.28 6.58 -7.37
C THR A 101 -9.50 7.79 -8.28
N ALA A 102 -8.84 8.92 -7.99
CA ALA A 102 -8.95 10.12 -8.82
C ALA A 102 -8.43 9.91 -10.25
N ALA A 103 -7.36 9.12 -10.43
CA ALA A 103 -6.85 8.76 -11.75
C ALA A 103 -7.83 7.85 -12.51
N LEU A 104 -8.54 6.96 -11.82
CA LEU A 104 -9.58 6.10 -12.41
C LEU A 104 -10.83 6.90 -12.82
N ASP A 105 -11.23 7.87 -12.01
CA ASP A 105 -12.40 8.72 -12.28
C ASP A 105 -12.14 9.73 -13.40
N SER A 106 -10.93 10.29 -13.47
CA SER A 106 -10.54 11.18 -14.58
C SER A 106 -10.39 10.41 -15.91
N ALA A 107 -9.96 9.14 -15.87
CA ALA A 107 -9.92 8.27 -17.04
C ALA A 107 -11.31 7.78 -17.51
N LEU A 108 -12.39 8.06 -16.76
CA LEU A 108 -13.78 7.84 -17.20
C LEU A 108 -14.34 9.02 -18.01
N LEU A 109 -13.69 10.19 -17.98
CA LEU A 109 -14.17 11.44 -18.59
C LEU A 109 -13.53 11.74 -19.97
N HIS A 110 -12.64 10.88 -20.48
CA HIS A 110 -11.95 11.00 -21.77
C HIS A 110 -11.79 9.65 -22.47
#